data_AF-Q86EB0-F1
#
_entry.id   AF-Q86EB0-F1
#
_cell.length_a   1.000
_cell.length_b   1.000
_cell.length_c   1.000
_cell.angle_alpha   90.00
_cell.angle_beta   90.00
_cell.angle_gamma   90.00
#
_symmetry.space_group_name_H-M   'P 1'
#
loop_
_entity.id
_entity.type
_entity.pdbx_description
1 polymer ?
#
loop_
_entity_poly.entity_id
_entity_poly.type
_entity_poly.pdbx_seq_one_letter_code
_entity_poly.pdbx_strand_id
1 'polypeptide(L)'
;MEKGVDGFVFDNVAFLVEETPTKSKAVGDWFQNCPNSQIFSPRNVDVLKQIKQAIDDYRMKTGKDILLAVNSGDTGCGAGDTPDQMLMFSEVADVTIIRDFTHLRGSKMVGFNRLALGKIF
;
A
#
# COMPACT_ATOMS: atom_id res chain seq x y z
N MET A 1 21.35 0.71 -8.83
CA MET A 1 21.78 -0.63 -9.30
C MET A 1 23.29 -0.68 -9.55
N GLU A 2 23.89 0.29 -10.25
CA GLU A 2 25.35 0.32 -10.54
C GLU A 2 26.29 0.23 -9.33
N LYS A 3 25.83 0.67 -8.15
CA LYS A 3 26.59 0.56 -6.89
C LYS A 3 26.56 -0.84 -6.26
N GLY A 4 25.99 -1.83 -6.95
CA GLY A 4 25.97 -3.21 -6.49
C GLY A 4 24.88 -3.54 -5.47
N VAL A 5 23.84 -2.71 -5.33
CA VAL A 5 22.64 -3.06 -4.53
C VAL A 5 21.97 -4.33 -5.08
N ASP A 6 21.33 -5.12 -4.22
CA ASP A 6 20.68 -6.39 -4.57
C ASP A 6 19.16 -6.30 -4.63
N GLY A 7 18.59 -5.14 -4.29
CA GLY A 7 17.15 -4.93 -4.38
C GLY A 7 16.71 -3.58 -3.83
N PHE A 8 15.41 -3.34 -3.97
CA PHE A 8 14.72 -2.15 -3.52
C PHE A 8 13.46 -2.54 -2.75
N VAL A 9 13.17 -1.78 -1.70
CA VAL A 9 11.86 -1.75 -1.06
C VAL A 9 11.23 -0.41 -1.40
N PHE A 10 10.15 -0.43 -2.18
CA PHE A 10 9.33 0.74 -2.45
C PHE A 10 8.25 0.85 -1.38
N ASP A 11 8.38 1.84 -0.50
CA ASP A 11 7.43 2.11 0.57
C ASP A 11 6.34 3.09 0.10
N ASN A 12 5.18 3.04 0.76
CA ASN A 12 4.02 3.91 0.49
C ASN A 12 3.49 3.87 -0.96
N VAL A 13 3.49 2.69 -1.60
CA VAL A 13 3.12 2.59 -3.02
C VAL A 13 1.66 2.92 -3.33
N ALA A 14 0.80 2.98 -2.31
CA ALA A 14 -0.58 3.40 -2.50
C ALA A 14 -0.72 4.92 -2.69
N PHE A 15 0.36 5.68 -2.53
CA PHE A 15 0.35 7.15 -2.61
C PHE A 15 1.24 7.69 -3.75
N LEU A 16 1.57 6.86 -4.75
CA LEU A 16 2.42 7.29 -5.88
C LEU A 16 1.71 8.30 -6.79
N VAL A 17 0.39 8.16 -6.93
CA VAL A 17 -0.44 8.96 -7.81
C VAL A 17 -1.58 9.59 -7.01
N GLU A 18 -1.76 10.89 -7.21
CA GLU A 18 -2.94 11.61 -6.72
C GLU A 18 -4.08 11.46 -7.73
N GLU A 19 -5.19 10.86 -7.28
CA GLU A 19 -6.45 10.85 -8.04
C GLU A 19 -7.26 12.12 -7.77
N THR A 20 -8.08 12.52 -8.75
CA THR A 20 -9.03 13.60 -8.52
C THR A 20 -9.97 13.21 -7.37
N PRO A 21 -10.08 14.03 -6.31
CA PRO A 21 -10.92 13.69 -5.16
C PRO A 21 -12.36 13.47 -5.61
N THR A 22 -12.90 12.27 -5.36
CA THR A 22 -14.29 11.98 -5.71
C THR A 22 -15.28 12.72 -4.79
N LYS A 23 -14.84 13.16 -3.60
CA LYS A 23 -15.55 14.08 -2.69
C LYS A 23 -14.54 14.85 -1.83
N SER A 24 -14.62 16.18 -1.80
CA SER A 24 -13.92 16.98 -0.78
C SER A 24 -14.62 16.74 0.57
N LYS A 25 -14.00 15.99 1.48
CA LYS A 25 -14.52 15.84 2.83
C LYS A 25 -13.43 16.18 3.84
N ALA A 26 -13.88 16.79 4.94
CA ALA A 26 -13.02 17.28 6.00
C ALA A 26 -12.09 16.17 6.53
N VAL A 27 -10.88 16.59 6.93
CA VAL A 27 -9.76 15.77 7.44
C VAL A 27 -10.18 14.74 8.53
N GLY A 28 -11.32 14.95 9.21
CA GLY A 28 -11.84 14.06 10.26
C GLY A 28 -12.56 12.80 9.79
N ASP A 29 -12.92 12.68 8.51
CA ASP A 29 -13.75 11.55 8.01
C ASP A 29 -12.93 10.40 7.40
N TRP A 30 -11.60 10.47 7.37
CA TRP A 30 -10.73 9.51 6.67
C TRP A 30 -11.03 8.04 7.03
N PHE A 31 -11.08 7.74 8.33
CA PHE A 31 -11.34 6.38 8.83
C PHE A 31 -12.79 5.92 8.65
N GLN A 32 -13.74 6.85 8.54
CA GLN A 32 -15.16 6.53 8.34
C GLN A 32 -15.52 6.37 6.86
N ASN A 33 -14.78 7.05 5.98
CA ASN A 33 -15.00 7.11 4.54
C ASN A 33 -13.69 6.82 3.81
N CYS A 34 -13.10 5.65 4.08
CA CYS A 34 -11.83 5.24 3.49
C CYS A 34 -11.84 5.44 1.96
N PRO A 35 -10.97 6.32 1.42
CA PRO A 35 -10.94 6.62 0.00
C PRO A 35 -10.14 5.54 -0.75
N ASN A 36 -10.49 4.27 -0.52
CA ASN A 36 -9.82 3.10 -1.07
C ASN A 36 -9.70 3.15 -2.60
N SER A 37 -10.71 3.68 -3.30
CA SER A 37 -10.65 3.84 -4.76
C SER A 37 -9.67 4.91 -5.24
N GLN A 38 -9.26 5.84 -4.37
CA GLN A 38 -8.25 6.87 -4.68
C GLN A 38 -6.85 6.37 -4.32
N ILE A 39 -6.70 5.73 -3.15
CA ILE A 39 -5.41 5.23 -2.64
C ILE A 39 -4.98 3.96 -3.37
N PHE A 40 -5.88 3.02 -3.63
CA PHE A 40 -5.59 1.80 -4.40
C PHE A 40 -5.94 2.00 -5.88
N SER A 41 -5.39 3.05 -6.47
CA SER A 41 -5.55 3.32 -7.90
C SER A 41 -4.73 2.34 -8.74
N PRO A 42 -5.29 1.80 -9.84
CA PRO A 42 -4.53 1.07 -10.86
C PRO A 42 -3.34 1.87 -11.41
N ARG A 43 -3.38 3.21 -11.37
CA ARG A 43 -2.28 4.06 -11.83
C ARG A 43 -1.03 3.94 -10.95
N ASN A 44 -1.16 3.56 -9.67
CA ASN A 44 -0.02 3.22 -8.83
C ASN A 44 0.71 1.98 -9.37
N VAL A 45 -0.04 0.99 -9.86
CA VAL A 45 0.51 -0.21 -10.49
C VAL A 45 1.25 0.16 -11.79
N ASP A 46 0.72 1.10 -12.58
CA ASP A 46 1.38 1.55 -13.82
C ASP A 46 2.73 2.23 -13.56
N VAL A 47 2.87 2.99 -12.46
CA VAL A 47 4.17 3.54 -12.03
C VAL A 47 5.13 2.41 -11.66
N LEU A 48 4.66 1.42 -10.89
CA LEU A 48 5.49 0.27 -10.51
C LEU A 48 5.89 -0.60 -11.71
N LYS A 49 5.05 -0.74 -12.74
CA LYS A 49 5.40 -1.44 -13.99
C LYS A 49 6.62 -0.80 -14.67
N GLN A 50 6.68 0.54 -14.70
CA GLN A 50 7.82 1.24 -15.29
C GLN A 50 9.12 1.00 -14.49
N ILE A 51 9.02 0.99 -13.15
CA ILE A 51 10.16 0.68 -12.27
C ILE A 51 10.60 -0.77 -12.46
N LYS A 52 9.65 -1.71 -12.49
CA LYS A 52 9.89 -3.12 -12.72
C LYS A 52 10.56 -3.37 -14.06
N GLN A 53 10.10 -2.72 -15.13
CA GLN A 53 10.73 -2.80 -16.45
C GLN A 53 12.19 -2.35 -16.41
N ALA A 54 12.50 -1.22 -15.75
CA ALA A 54 13.88 -0.75 -15.62
C ALA A 54 14.78 -1.72 -14.83
N ILE A 55 14.22 -2.39 -13.82
CA ILE A 55 14.92 -3.45 -13.07
C ILE A 55 15.13 -4.68 -13.95
N ASP A 56 14.11 -5.14 -14.67
CA ASP A 56 14.18 -6.33 -15.51
C ASP A 56 15.13 -6.14 -16.70
N ASP A 57 15.16 -4.95 -17.30
CA ASP A 57 16.15 -4.58 -18.32
C ASP A 57 17.58 -4.65 -17.76
N TYR A 58 17.77 -4.19 -16.52
CA TYR A 58 19.07 -4.28 -15.84
C TYR A 58 19.45 -5.74 -15.53
N ARG A 59 18.51 -6.55 -15.04
CA ARG A 59 18.71 -8.00 -14.81
C ARG A 59 19.12 -8.70 -16.10
N MET A 60 18.41 -8.44 -17.20
CA MET A 60 18.70 -9.00 -18.51
C MET A 60 20.07 -8.57 -19.05
N LYS A 61 20.44 -7.30 -18.88
CA LYS A 61 21.73 -6.77 -19.35
C LYS A 61 22.92 -7.31 -18.58
N THR A 62 22.78 -7.51 -17.27
CA THR A 62 23.92 -7.79 -16.38
C THR A 62 23.95 -9.24 -15.87
N GLY A 63 22.85 -9.97 -15.98
CA GLY A 63 22.66 -11.27 -15.34
C GLY A 63 22.53 -11.20 -13.81
N LYS A 64 22.59 -10.00 -13.22
CA LYS A 64 22.45 -9.81 -11.78
C LYS A 64 20.97 -9.80 -11.41
N ASP A 65 20.57 -10.68 -10.50
CA ASP A 65 19.23 -10.63 -9.92
C ASP A 65 19.10 -9.46 -8.94
N ILE A 66 17.98 -8.74 -9.00
CA ILE A 66 17.74 -7.49 -8.24
C ILE A 66 16.31 -7.49 -7.74
N LEU A 67 16.07 -7.74 -6.45
CA LEU A 67 14.71 -7.83 -5.89
C LEU A 67 13.93 -6.50 -5.96
N LEU A 68 12.66 -6.54 -6.32
CA LEU A 68 11.70 -5.46 -6.08
C LEU A 68 10.65 -5.91 -5.05
N ALA A 69 10.71 -5.31 -3.87
CA ALA A 69 9.69 -5.45 -2.84
C ALA A 69 8.88 -4.17 -2.71
N VAL A 70 7.60 -4.28 -2.34
CA VAL A 70 6.68 -3.14 -2.19
C VAL A 70 5.89 -3.21 -0.89
N ASN A 71 5.57 -2.06 -0.30
CA ASN A 71 4.62 -1.91 0.78
C ASN A 71 3.64 -0.76 0.46
N SER A 72 2.35 -0.93 0.72
CA SER A 72 1.33 0.10 0.43
C SER A 72 1.50 1.36 1.28
N GLY A 73 2.19 1.24 2.41
CA GLY A 73 2.25 2.28 3.43
C GLY A 73 1.15 2.16 4.46
N ASP A 74 1.17 3.08 5.43
CA ASP A 74 0.12 3.21 6.44
C ASP A 74 -1.07 3.96 5.84
N THR A 75 -1.98 3.21 5.21
CA THR A 75 -3.16 3.78 4.56
C THR A 75 -4.22 4.24 5.57
N GLY A 76 -4.13 3.80 6.83
CA GLY A 76 -5.20 3.94 7.82
C GLY A 76 -6.52 3.27 7.41
N CYS A 77 -6.53 2.54 6.29
CA CYS A 77 -7.69 1.93 5.68
C CYS A 77 -7.43 0.44 5.55
N GLY A 78 -8.07 -0.35 6.40
CA GLY A 78 -7.83 -1.78 6.39
C GLY A 78 -8.63 -2.53 5.33
N ALA A 79 -8.25 -3.80 5.13
CA ALA A 79 -9.01 -4.75 4.34
C ALA A 79 -10.43 -4.87 4.92
N GLY A 80 -11.44 -4.48 4.15
CA GLY A 80 -12.84 -4.73 4.49
C GLY A 80 -13.22 -6.19 4.24
N ASP A 81 -14.50 -6.45 3.92
CA ASP A 81 -14.99 -7.79 3.55
C ASP A 81 -14.45 -8.32 2.20
N THR A 82 -13.57 -7.55 1.54
CA THR A 82 -12.95 -7.87 0.26
C THR A 82 -11.50 -8.30 0.44
N PRO A 83 -10.90 -9.03 -0.51
CA PRO A 83 -9.47 -9.30 -0.52
C PRO A 83 -8.65 -8.02 -0.30
N ASP A 84 -7.50 -8.15 0.37
CA ASP A 84 -6.62 -7.02 0.64
C ASP A 84 -6.23 -6.32 -0.68
N GLN A 85 -6.55 -5.03 -0.78
CA GLN A 85 -6.27 -4.24 -1.99
C GLN A 85 -4.77 -4.10 -2.25
N MET A 86 -3.92 -4.33 -1.25
CA MET A 86 -2.47 -4.44 -1.45
C MET A 86 -2.06 -5.53 -2.45
N LEU A 87 -2.90 -6.55 -2.64
CA LEU A 87 -2.62 -7.63 -3.57
C LEU A 87 -2.55 -7.16 -5.02
N MET A 88 -3.07 -5.98 -5.36
CA MET A 88 -2.89 -5.43 -6.71
C MET A 88 -1.42 -5.22 -7.08
N PHE A 89 -0.52 -5.08 -6.09
CA PHE A 89 0.90 -4.88 -6.33
C PHE A 89 1.67 -6.19 -6.54
N SER A 90 1.08 -7.35 -6.25
CA SER A 90 1.75 -8.64 -6.48
C SER A 90 1.92 -8.98 -7.95
N GLU A 91 1.20 -8.29 -8.85
CA GLU A 91 1.38 -8.43 -10.30
C GLU A 91 2.69 -7.82 -10.81
N VAL A 92 3.31 -6.92 -10.03
CA VAL A 92 4.43 -6.08 -10.50
C VAL A 92 5.65 -6.09 -9.60
N ALA A 93 5.53 -6.64 -8.39
CA ALA A 93 6.63 -6.79 -7.44
C ALA A 93 6.96 -8.26 -7.21
N ASP A 94 8.23 -8.58 -6.96
CA ASP A 94 8.62 -9.93 -6.61
C ASP A 94 8.15 -10.29 -5.19
N VAL A 95 8.04 -9.28 -4.30
CA VAL A 95 7.55 -9.44 -2.92
C VAL A 95 6.61 -8.29 -2.58
N THR A 96 5.42 -8.63 -2.07
CA THR A 96 4.51 -7.65 -1.45
C THR A 96 4.56 -7.79 0.06
N ILE A 97 5.02 -6.74 0.74
CA ILE A 97 5.10 -6.66 2.20
C ILE A 97 3.76 -6.13 2.70
N ILE A 98 3.01 -6.97 3.39
CA ILE A 98 1.77 -6.59 4.07
C ILE A 98 2.13 -6.30 5.53
N ARG A 99 2.17 -5.03 5.93
CA ARG A 99 2.46 -4.62 7.31
C ARG A 99 1.21 -4.79 8.20
N ASP A 100 0.79 -6.02 8.45
CA ASP A 100 -0.31 -6.33 9.37
C ASP A 100 0.20 -6.96 10.68
N PHE A 101 0.28 -6.14 11.72
CA PHE A 101 0.26 -6.60 13.12
C PHE A 101 -0.77 -5.85 13.99
N THR A 102 -1.58 -4.95 13.41
CA THR A 102 -2.63 -4.27 14.16
C THR A 102 -3.96 -4.96 13.96
N HIS A 103 -4.45 -5.57 15.03
CA HIS A 103 -5.81 -6.09 15.29
C HIS A 103 -7.00 -5.20 14.85
N LEU A 104 -6.77 -4.06 14.20
CA LEU A 104 -7.75 -3.06 13.81
C LEU A 104 -7.79 -2.80 12.30
N ARG A 105 -7.04 -3.53 11.48
CA ARG A 105 -7.22 -3.47 10.03
C ARG A 105 -8.67 -3.89 9.70
N GLY A 106 -9.42 -3.00 9.07
CA GLY A 106 -10.81 -3.23 8.63
C GLY A 106 -11.85 -2.87 9.69
N SER A 107 -11.44 -2.39 10.87
CA SER A 107 -12.39 -1.86 11.84
C SER A 107 -12.97 -0.56 11.31
N LYS A 108 -14.16 -0.63 10.71
CA LYS A 108 -15.10 0.51 10.79
C LYS A 108 -15.14 0.86 12.27
N MET A 109 -14.80 2.09 12.65
CA MET A 109 -15.16 2.60 13.97
C MET A 109 -16.69 2.56 14.07
N VAL A 110 -17.26 1.40 14.42
CA VAL A 110 -18.67 1.28 14.79
C VAL A 110 -18.75 1.77 16.22
N GLY A 111 -18.77 3.09 16.35
CA GLY A 111 -18.88 3.78 17.61
C GLY A 111 -17.58 3.78 18.40
N PHE A 112 -17.21 4.97 18.87
CA PHE A 112 -16.62 5.09 20.18
C PHE A 112 -17.50 4.34 21.20
N ASN A 113 -17.26 3.05 21.41
CA ASN A 113 -17.51 2.48 22.72
C ASN A 113 -16.30 2.83 23.57
N ARG A 114 -16.41 4.02 24.17
CA ARG A 114 -15.73 4.55 25.37
C ARG A 114 -15.60 3.56 26.55
N LEU A 115 -15.97 2.29 26.38
CA LEU A 115 -16.01 1.25 27.40
C LEU A 115 -14.80 0.31 27.37
N ALA A 116 -14.02 0.24 26.28
CA ALA A 116 -12.85 -0.64 26.23
C ALA A 116 -11.61 -0.10 26.98
N LEU A 117 -11.55 1.22 27.22
CA LEU A 117 -10.46 1.86 27.98
C LEU A 117 -10.78 2.02 29.48
N GLY A 118 -11.96 1.60 29.94
CA GLY A 118 -12.36 1.67 31.35
C GLY A 118 -12.02 0.42 32.18
N LYS A 119 -11.30 -0.55 31.62
CA LYS A 119 -10.96 -1.82 32.31
C LYS A 119 -9.47 -2.13 32.38
N ILE A 120 -8.62 -1.22 31.94
CA ILE A 120 -7.17 -1.34 32.12
C ILE A 120 -6.66 0.03 32.54
N PHE A 121 -7.00 0.45 33.75
CA PHE A 121 -6.23 1.25 34.72
C PHE A 121 -7.05 1.34 36.01
#